data_AF-A0A845BI79-F1
#
_entry.id   AF-A0A845BI79-F1
#
_cell.length_a   1.000
_cell.length_b   1.000
_cell.length_c   1.000
_cell.angle_alpha   90.00
_cell.angle_beta   90.00
_cell.angle_gamma   90.00
#
_symmetry.space_group_name_H-M   'P 1'
#
loop_
_entity.id
_entity.type
_entity.pdbx_description
1 polymer ?
#
loop_
_entity_poly.entity_id
_entity_poly.type
_entity_poly.pdbx_seq_one_letter_code
_entity_poly.pdbx_strand_id
1 'polypeptide(L)' 'MTETNTTVIKPCNKCGSRAELVKAGSHRFWVQCMEYIGQGNCTGIGAQADNKKEAIHNWNSRR' A
#
# COMPACT_ATOMS: atom_id res chain seq x y z
N MET A 1 21.37 -14.15 6.75
CA MET A 1 21.01 -12.79 7.20
C MET A 1 19.59 -12.53 6.73
N THR A 2 18.61 -12.77 7.59
CA THR A 2 17.18 -12.57 7.33
C THR A 2 16.87 -11.09 7.52
N GLU A 3 17.04 -10.33 6.44
CA GLU A 3 16.61 -8.93 6.38
C GLU A 3 15.10 -8.90 6.65
N THR A 4 14.72 -8.27 7.76
CA THR A 4 13.33 -8.12 8.20
C THR A 4 12.54 -7.42 7.10
N ASN A 5 11.82 -8.24 6.35
CA ASN A 5 11.14 -7.93 5.11
C ASN A 5 9.96 -6.99 5.39
N THR A 6 10.25 -5.72 5.67
CA THR A 6 9.31 -4.60 5.78
C THR A 6 8.84 -4.17 4.38
N THR A 7 8.69 -5.15 3.49
CA THR A 7 8.30 -5.06 2.08
C THR A 7 6.96 -5.75 1.84
N VAL A 8 6.44 -6.48 2.83
CA VAL A 8 5.16 -7.18 2.69
C VAL A 8 4.03 -6.17 2.89
N ILE A 9 3.44 -5.78 1.77
CA ILE A 9 2.25 -4.94 1.72
C ILE A 9 1.06 -5.78 2.18
N LYS A 10 0.38 -5.36 3.26
CA LYS A 10 -0.85 -6.03 3.70
C LYS A 10 -1.98 -5.80 2.69
N PRO A 11 -2.93 -6.72 2.54
CA PRO A 11 -4.11 -6.53 1.69
C PRO A 11 -5.02 -5.37 2.16
N CYS A 12 -5.90 -4.87 1.29
CA CYS A 12 -6.92 -3.84 1.59
C CYS A 12 -7.65 -4.25 2.88
N ASN A 13 -7.68 -3.38 3.88
CA ASN A 13 -8.45 -3.61 5.11
C ASN A 13 -9.97 -3.70 4.84
N LYS A 14 -10.44 -3.05 3.77
CA LYS A 14 -11.87 -2.99 3.41
C LYS A 14 -12.36 -4.20 2.59
N CYS A 15 -11.59 -4.69 1.61
CA CYS A 15 -12.04 -5.77 0.72
C CYS A 15 -11.16 -7.03 0.77
N GLY A 16 -10.03 -7.02 1.46
CA GLY A 16 -9.09 -8.14 1.47
C GLY A 16 -8.28 -8.32 0.18
N SER A 17 -8.52 -7.53 -0.86
CA SER A 17 -7.80 -7.61 -2.13
C SER A 17 -6.37 -7.11 -2.01
N ARG A 18 -5.56 -7.45 -3.01
CA ARG A 18 -4.14 -7.11 -3.05
C ARG A 18 -3.96 -5.60 -3.11
N ALA A 19 -2.91 -5.13 -2.45
CA ALA A 19 -2.48 -3.73 -2.51
C ALA A 19 -1.08 -3.66 -3.12
N GLU A 20 -0.83 -2.57 -3.83
CA GLU A 20 0.40 -2.35 -4.59
C GLU A 20 1.04 -1.03 -4.17
N LEU A 21 2.37 -1.02 -4.12
CA LEU A 21 3.16 0.17 -3.89
C LEU A 21 3.31 0.92 -5.21
N VAL A 22 2.71 2.09 -5.29
CA VAL A 22 2.83 3.03 -6.39
C VAL A 22 3.95 4.01 -6.10
N LYS A 23 4.79 4.24 -7.11
CA LYS A 23 5.79 5.31 -7.12
C LYS A 23 5.37 6.34 -8.16
N ALA A 24 5.32 7.61 -7.77
CA ALA A 24 5.21 8.71 -8.72
C ALA A 24 6.33 9.74 -8.55
N GLY A 25 6.92 10.14 -9.67
CA GLY A 25 8.06 11.05 -9.68
C GLY A 25 9.29 10.46 -8.96
N SER A 26 10.16 11.35 -8.47
CA SER A 26 11.41 10.94 -7.84
C SER A 26 11.19 10.35 -6.45
N HIS A 27 10.40 11.03 -5.60
CA HIS A 27 10.31 10.70 -4.17
C HIS A 27 8.90 10.35 -3.69
N ARG A 28 7.82 10.40 -4.48
CA ARG A 28 6.48 10.11 -3.93
C ARG A 28 6.17 8.62 -4.04
N PHE A 29 5.84 8.01 -2.91
CA PHE A 29 5.42 6.63 -2.80
C PHE A 29 4.10 6.55 -2.01
N TRP A 30 3.17 5.71 -2.44
CA TRP A 30 2.00 5.35 -1.64
C TRP A 30 1.58 3.93 -1.96
N VAL A 31 0.83 3.30 -1.07
CA VAL A 31 0.21 2.02 -1.36
C VAL A 31 -1.25 2.25 -1.73
N GLN A 32 -1.75 1.59 -2.75
CA GLN A 32 -3.17 1.59 -3.09
C GLN A 32 -3.70 0.18 -3.30
N CYS A 33 -4.99 -0.01 -3.07
CA CYS A 33 -5.68 -1.24 -3.43
C CYS A 33 -5.73 -1.40 -4.96
N MET A 34 -5.46 -2.61 -5.44
CA MET A 34 -5.49 -2.95 -6.87
C MET A 34 -6.88 -3.33 -7.37
N GLU A 35 -7.85 -3.55 -6.47
CA GLU A 35 -9.21 -3.90 -6.89
C GLU A 35 -9.94 -2.64 -7.36
N TYR A 36 -9.85 -2.39 -8.67
CA TYR A 36 -10.58 -1.31 -9.30
C TYR A 36 -12.06 -1.67 -9.46
N ILE A 37 -12.89 -0.62 -9.40
CA ILE A 37 -14.35 -0.56 -9.44
C ILE A 37 -14.95 -1.60 -10.42
N GLY A 38 -15.30 -2.78 -9.90
CA GLY A 38 -15.91 -3.86 -10.69
C GLY A 38 -16.59 -4.92 -9.83
N GLN A 39 -16.04 -5.25 -8.65
CA GLN A 39 -16.66 -6.18 -7.70
C GLN A 39 -17.04 -5.58 -6.34
N GLY A 40 -16.64 -4.35 -6.02
CA GLY A 40 -17.09 -3.66 -4.81
C GLY A 40 -16.09 -2.63 -4.27
N ASN A 41 -16.36 -1.34 -4.51
CA ASN A 41 -15.95 -0.12 -3.78
C ASN A 41 -14.64 -0.06 -2.92
N CYS A 42 -13.56 -0.85 -3.13
CA CYS A 42 -12.28 -0.62 -2.41
C CYS A 42 -11.46 0.48 -3.08
N THR A 43 -11.67 1.73 -2.67
CA THR A 43 -10.79 2.86 -3.02
C THR A 43 -9.76 3.10 -1.91
N GLY A 44 -9.14 2.03 -1.40
CA GLY A 44 -8.15 2.13 -0.33
C GLY A 44 -6.85 2.72 -0.86
N ILE A 45 -6.57 3.99 -0.56
CA ILE A 45 -5.31 4.65 -0.91
C ILE A 45 -4.62 5.10 0.37
N GLY A 46 -3.41 4.62 0.62
CA GLY A 46 -2.57 4.93 1.78
C GLY A 46 -2.03 6.36 1.75
N ALA A 47 -1.45 6.78 2.88
CA ALA A 47 -0.75 8.07 2.92
C ALA A 47 0.48 8.04 2.00
N GLN A 48 0.73 9.17 1.35
CA GLN A 48 1.94 9.36 0.57
C GLN A 48 3.15 9.52 1.51
N ALA A 49 4.30 9.03 1.08
CA ALA A 49 5.56 9.15 1.79
C ALA A 49 6.72 9.37 0.80
N ASP A 50 7.84 9.85 1.32
CA ASP A 50 9.03 10.14 0.50
C ASP A 50 9.90 8.89 0.22
N ASN A 51 9.54 7.75 0.81
CA ASN A 51 10.26 6.49 0.66
C ASN A 51 9.31 5.28 0.70
N LYS A 52 9.77 4.16 0.13
CA LYS A 52 8.99 2.91 0.02
C LYS A 52 8.59 2.35 1.40
N LYS A 53 9.51 2.34 2.35
CA LYS A 53 9.31 1.70 3.66
C LYS A 53 8.23 2.42 4.47
N GLU A 54 8.23 3.74 4.44
CA GLU A 54 7.26 4.59 5.11
C GLU A 54 5.89 4.51 4.46
N ALA A 55 5.82 4.46 3.12
CA ALA A 55 4.55 4.22 2.42
C ALA A 55 3.91 2.88 2.83
N ILE A 56 4.73 1.81 2.92
CA ILE A 56 4.27 0.48 3.36
C ILE A 56 3.90 0.50 4.85
N HIS A 57 4.68 1.18 5.70
CA HIS A 57 4.37 1.34 7.11
C HIS A 57 3.03 2.06 7.31
N ASN A 58 2.84 3.21 6.67
CA ASN A 58 1.61 3.99 6.73
C ASN A 58 0.38 3.21 6.27
N TRP A 59 0.54 2.35 5.27
CA TRP A 59 -0.52 1.44 4.82
C TRP A 59 -0.80 0.33 5.83
N ASN A 60 0.25 -0.32 6.34
CA ASN A 60 0.13 -1.44 7.28
C ASN A 60 -0.39 -1.01 8.66
N SER A 61 -0.21 0.28 9.01
CA SER A 61 -0.71 0.92 10.24
C SER A 61 -2.15 1.42 10.13
N ARG A 62 -2.78 1.41 8.95
CA ARG A 62 -4.18 1.83 8.72
C ARG A 62 -5.23 0.78 9.13
N ARG A 63 -4.87 -0.14 10.02
CA ARG A 63 -5.79 -1.13 10.58
C ARG A 63 -6.32 -0.69 11.92
#